data_AF-A0A645A8L4-F1
#
_entry.id   AF-A0A645A8L4-F1
#
_cell.length_a   1.000
_cell.length_b   1.000
_cell.length_c   1.000
_cell.angle_alpha   90.00
_cell.angle_beta   90.00
_cell.angle_gamma   90.00
#
_symmetry.space_group_name_H-M   'P 1'
#
loop_
_entity.id
_entity.type
_entity.pdbx_description
1 polymer ?
#
loop_
_entity_poly.entity_id
_entity_poly.type
_entity_poly.pdbx_seq_one_letter_code
_entity_poly.pdbx_strand_id
1 'polypeptide(L)'
;MSLGSAHLQHAEEGMISFGQGCEGEPSLQYRILVQAMQQIRSRTHKGTININSNAGHTEAITALVQNRLDAIRVSLNSTIPELYHAYYRPISYQFEDVLRSMEQCRIAGVQVSLNFLAFPGITDREREIESLLKFIQDHHIYMVQLRNLNIDPNLYWQTMKVTESTYGKALGMLKLIEIIRNETSALVGSFSRSKNFNQN
;
A
#
# COMPACT_ATOMS: atom_id res chain seq x y z
N MET A 1 -25.19 10.54 16.35
CA MET A 1 -24.62 9.65 15.32
C MET A 1 -23.35 10.32 14.78
N SER A 2 -22.21 9.65 14.71
CA SER A 2 -20.98 10.23 14.13
C SER A 2 -21.07 10.26 12.60
N LEU A 3 -20.47 11.27 11.96
CA LEU A 3 -20.45 11.40 10.49
C LEU A 3 -19.94 10.12 9.80
N GLY A 4 -18.86 9.53 10.32
CA GLY A 4 -18.28 8.31 9.76
C GLY A 4 -19.25 7.11 9.77
N SER A 5 -19.90 6.84 10.91
CA SER A 5 -20.87 5.74 10.99
C SER A 5 -22.07 5.94 10.07
N ALA A 6 -22.56 7.18 9.94
CA ALA A 6 -23.66 7.51 9.03
C ALA A 6 -23.26 7.25 7.57
N HIS A 7 -22.07 7.73 7.18
CA HIS A 7 -21.55 7.53 5.83
C HIS A 7 -21.43 6.05 5.46
N LEU A 8 -20.80 5.23 6.32
CA LEU A 8 -20.65 3.79 6.05
C LEU A 8 -21.97 3.01 6.02
N GLN A 9 -23.02 3.53 6.65
CA GLN A 9 -24.33 2.86 6.71
C GLN A 9 -25.18 3.12 5.47
N HIS A 10 -25.05 4.30 4.85
CA HIS A 10 -25.94 4.77 3.80
C HIS A 10 -25.29 4.87 2.42
N ALA A 11 -23.98 5.03 2.32
CA ALA A 11 -23.29 5.06 1.03
C ALA A 11 -23.14 3.64 0.46
N GLU A 12 -23.45 3.48 -0.83
CA GLU A 12 -23.39 2.20 -1.56
C GLU A 12 -21.99 1.55 -1.49
N GLU A 13 -20.94 2.35 -1.68
CA GLU A 13 -19.53 1.95 -1.53
C GLU A 13 -18.82 2.72 -0.40
N GLY A 14 -19.50 2.92 0.73
CA GLY A 14 -19.01 3.74 1.83
C GLY A 14 -17.60 3.37 2.29
N MET A 15 -16.68 4.35 2.27
CA MET A 15 -15.29 4.18 2.68
C MET A 15 -14.84 5.36 3.54
N ILE A 16 -14.21 5.05 4.67
CA ILE A 16 -13.43 6.00 5.47
C ILE A 16 -11.98 5.61 5.35
N SER A 17 -11.09 6.59 5.21
CA SER A 17 -9.68 6.33 5.05
C SER A 17 -8.83 7.27 5.89
N PHE A 18 -7.97 6.72 6.74
CA PHE A 18 -7.02 7.48 7.55
C PHE A 18 -5.71 7.74 6.79
N GLY A 19 -5.06 8.88 7.07
CA GLY A 19 -3.80 9.28 6.44
C GLY A 19 -4.00 9.75 5.00
N GLN A 20 -4.91 10.70 4.80
CA GLN A 20 -5.16 11.27 3.47
C GLN A 20 -4.27 12.48 3.24
N GLY A 21 -3.72 12.61 2.03
CA GLY A 21 -2.85 13.75 1.69
C GLY A 21 -1.53 13.77 2.48
N CYS A 22 -1.14 14.95 2.99
CA CYS A 22 0.15 15.19 3.65
C CYS A 22 0.07 15.11 5.18
N GLU A 23 -0.87 14.34 5.73
CA GLU A 23 -1.12 14.20 7.17
C GLU A 23 0.00 13.48 7.96
N GLY A 24 1.04 12.98 7.27
CA GLY A 24 2.10 12.18 7.86
C GLY A 24 1.72 10.70 7.99
N GLU A 25 2.42 9.96 8.85
CA GLU A 25 2.17 8.53 9.07
C GLU A 25 1.08 8.34 10.14
N PRO A 26 -0.16 7.96 9.75
CA PRO A 26 -1.28 7.87 10.69
C PRO A 26 -1.13 6.78 11.75
N SER A 27 -0.35 5.72 11.48
CA SER A 27 -0.13 4.65 12.46
C SER A 27 0.58 5.12 13.74
N LEU A 28 1.29 6.26 13.71
CA LEU A 28 1.85 6.88 14.91
C LEU A 28 0.78 7.32 15.93
N GLN A 29 -0.47 7.50 15.48
CA GLN A 29 -1.61 7.87 16.31
C GLN A 29 -2.59 6.70 16.52
N TYR A 30 -2.12 5.44 16.41
CA TYR A 30 -2.98 4.25 16.40
C TYR A 30 -3.94 4.15 17.58
N ARG A 31 -3.58 4.65 18.76
CA ARG A 31 -4.46 4.63 19.94
C ARG A 31 -5.76 5.42 19.71
N ILE A 32 -5.66 6.58 19.06
CA ILE A 32 -6.81 7.41 18.71
C ILE A 32 -7.61 6.73 17.58
N LEU A 33 -6.91 6.20 16.58
CA LEU A 33 -7.55 5.50 15.46
C LEU A 33 -8.34 4.27 15.92
N VAL A 34 -7.77 3.46 16.81
CA VAL A 34 -8.45 2.32 17.43
C VAL A 34 -9.73 2.75 18.13
N GLN A 35 -9.68 3.81 18.95
CA GLN A 35 -10.88 4.34 19.61
C GLN A 35 -11.95 4.80 18.61
N ALA A 36 -11.54 5.51 17.55
CA ALA A 36 -12.46 5.95 16.50
C ALA A 36 -13.09 4.75 15.75
N MET A 37 -12.30 3.74 15.41
CA MET A 37 -12.75 2.53 14.74
C MET A 37 -13.74 1.74 15.62
N GLN A 38 -13.45 1.59 16.91
CA GLN A 38 -14.36 0.94 17.86
C GLN A 38 -15.72 1.66 17.92
N GLN A 39 -15.73 2.99 18.00
CA GLN A 39 -16.97 3.78 17.99
C GLN A 39 -17.76 3.65 16.68
N ILE A 40 -17.08 3.56 15.54
CA ILE A 40 -17.73 3.34 14.24
C ILE A 40 -18.30 1.92 14.18
N ARG A 41 -17.51 0.91 14.55
CA ARG A 41 -17.84 -0.51 14.46
C ARG A 41 -18.86 -0.96 15.50
N SER A 42 -19.04 -0.22 16.60
CA SER A 42 -20.16 -0.42 17.52
C SER A 42 -21.51 0.01 16.95
N ARG A 43 -21.52 0.78 15.85
CA ARG A 43 -22.74 1.30 15.21
C ARG A 43 -23.03 0.63 13.86
N THR A 44 -21.99 0.25 13.13
CA THR A 44 -22.15 -0.39 11.82
C THR A 44 -20.98 -1.29 11.44
N HIS A 45 -21.30 -2.44 10.86
CA HIS A 45 -20.34 -3.35 10.22
C HIS A 45 -20.23 -3.13 8.70
N LYS A 46 -21.04 -2.23 8.15
CA LYS A 46 -21.03 -1.87 6.73
C LYS A 46 -19.82 -1.00 6.37
N GLY A 47 -19.53 -0.97 5.07
CA GLY A 47 -18.48 -0.14 4.47
C GLY A 47 -17.05 -0.56 4.84
N THR A 48 -16.09 0.21 4.35
CA THR A 48 -14.65 -0.07 4.45
C THR A 48 -13.96 0.98 5.31
N ILE A 49 -13.19 0.54 6.30
CA ILE A 49 -12.20 1.40 6.98
C ILE A 49 -10.82 1.05 6.41
N ASN A 50 -10.21 2.03 5.73
CA ASN A 50 -8.89 1.95 5.14
C ASN A 50 -7.88 2.81 5.94
N ILE A 51 -6.60 2.47 5.85
CA ILE A 51 -5.49 3.34 6.25
C ILE A 51 -4.44 3.42 5.14
N ASN A 52 -3.90 4.60 4.89
CA ASN A 52 -2.70 4.75 4.07
C ASN A 52 -1.49 4.83 5.01
N SER A 53 -0.49 4.00 4.80
CA SER A 53 0.64 3.90 5.72
C SER A 53 1.91 3.48 4.98
N ASN A 54 3.07 3.79 5.53
CA ASN A 54 4.33 3.11 5.18
C ASN A 54 4.42 1.70 5.79
N ALA A 55 3.50 1.36 6.70
CA ALA A 55 3.39 0.10 7.44
C ALA A 55 4.65 -0.27 8.27
N GLY A 56 5.52 0.69 8.57
CA GLY A 56 6.74 0.48 9.36
C GLY A 56 6.49 0.26 10.86
N HIS A 57 5.31 0.62 11.38
CA HIS A 57 4.99 0.45 12.80
C HIS A 57 4.14 -0.81 13.02
N THR A 58 4.78 -1.98 13.12
CA THR A 58 4.06 -3.27 13.21
C THR A 58 3.06 -3.34 14.38
N GLU A 59 3.43 -2.89 15.58
CA GLU A 59 2.50 -2.88 16.74
C GLU A 59 1.22 -2.09 16.44
N ALA A 60 1.35 -0.91 15.85
CA ALA A 60 0.23 -0.06 15.48
C ALA A 60 -0.67 -0.74 14.43
N ILE A 61 -0.08 -1.32 13.38
CA ILE A 61 -0.84 -2.04 12.35
C ILE A 61 -1.57 -3.24 12.96
N THR A 62 -0.90 -4.06 13.79
CA THR A 62 -1.54 -5.18 14.49
C THR A 62 -2.72 -4.71 15.34
N ALA A 63 -2.58 -3.62 16.09
CA ALA A 63 -3.66 -3.07 16.91
C ALA A 63 -4.87 -2.62 16.07
N LEU A 64 -4.63 -1.97 14.92
CA LEU A 64 -5.70 -1.56 13.99
C LEU A 64 -6.41 -2.77 13.38
N VAL A 65 -5.65 -3.78 12.95
CA VAL A 65 -6.17 -5.04 12.41
C VAL A 65 -7.08 -5.74 13.42
N GLN A 66 -6.62 -5.88 14.68
CA GLN A 66 -7.41 -6.46 15.77
C GLN A 66 -8.71 -5.68 16.07
N ASN A 67 -8.77 -4.40 15.68
CA ASN A 67 -9.93 -3.52 15.85
C ASN A 67 -10.75 -3.33 14.56
N ARG A 68 -10.70 -4.31 13.64
CA ARG A 68 -11.52 -4.41 12.43
C ARG A 68 -11.20 -3.35 11.36
N LEU A 69 -9.91 -3.16 11.09
CA LEU A 69 -9.45 -2.55 9.83
C LEU A 69 -9.86 -3.46 8.66
N ASP A 70 -10.39 -2.91 7.57
CA ASP A 70 -10.80 -3.71 6.41
C ASP A 70 -9.74 -3.70 5.29
N ALA A 71 -9.03 -2.58 5.13
CA ALA A 71 -8.04 -2.40 4.08
C ALA A 71 -6.85 -1.55 4.55
N ILE A 72 -5.69 -1.81 3.95
CA ILE A 72 -4.49 -0.99 4.07
C ILE A 72 -3.91 -0.71 2.70
N ARG A 73 -3.45 0.52 2.51
CA ARG A 73 -2.66 0.93 1.37
C ARG A 73 -1.24 1.24 1.82
N VAL A 74 -0.31 0.34 1.47
CA VAL A 74 1.10 0.41 1.85
C VAL A 74 1.90 1.16 0.78
N SER A 75 2.62 2.21 1.17
CA SER A 75 3.45 2.97 0.24
C SER A 75 4.85 2.39 0.10
N LEU A 76 5.26 2.08 -1.14
CA LEU A 76 6.58 1.54 -1.48
C LEU A 76 7.08 2.22 -2.76
N ASN A 77 8.39 2.46 -2.89
CA ASN A 77 9.03 2.88 -4.14
C ASN A 77 9.64 1.69 -4.89
N SER A 78 9.96 0.62 -4.17
CA SER A 78 10.52 -0.63 -4.68
C SER A 78 10.16 -1.76 -3.71
N THR A 79 10.06 -2.98 -4.24
CA THR A 79 9.99 -4.21 -3.43
C THR A 79 11.37 -4.80 -3.16
N ILE A 80 12.43 -4.25 -3.76
CA ILE A 80 13.81 -4.63 -3.53
C ILE A 80 14.35 -3.82 -2.33
N PRO A 81 14.81 -4.49 -1.25
CA PRO A 81 15.22 -3.80 -0.02
C PRO A 81 16.26 -2.71 -0.24
N GLU A 82 17.28 -2.92 -1.07
CA GLU A 82 18.31 -1.89 -1.30
C GLU A 82 17.75 -0.59 -1.92
N LEU A 83 16.80 -0.68 -2.86
CA LEU A 83 16.16 0.50 -3.47
C LEU A 83 15.12 1.13 -2.54
N TYR A 84 14.43 0.31 -1.74
CA TYR A 84 13.56 0.80 -0.68
C TYR A 84 14.33 1.70 0.29
N HIS A 85 15.45 1.22 0.85
CA HIS A 85 16.24 1.94 1.83
C HIS A 85 16.93 3.19 1.23
N ALA A 86 17.36 3.13 -0.04
CA ALA A 86 17.98 4.27 -0.71
C ALA A 86 17.04 5.50 -0.75
N TYR A 87 15.73 5.28 -0.91
CA TYR A 87 14.71 6.32 -0.95
C TYR A 87 14.13 6.63 0.44
N TYR A 88 13.52 5.65 1.11
CA TYR A 88 12.77 5.88 2.35
C TYR A 88 13.66 6.23 3.54
N ARG A 89 14.90 5.72 3.57
CA ARG A 89 15.89 5.94 4.63
C ARG A 89 15.25 5.87 6.04
N PRO A 90 14.56 4.76 6.36
CA PRO A 90 13.79 4.68 7.59
C PRO A 90 14.72 4.76 8.81
N ILE A 91 14.30 5.52 9.84
CA ILE A 91 15.07 5.73 11.08
C ILE A 91 14.58 4.79 12.19
N SER A 92 13.27 4.61 12.31
CA SER A 92 12.62 3.94 13.44
C SER A 92 12.04 2.56 13.10
N TYR A 93 12.29 2.06 11.89
CA TYR A 93 11.80 0.76 11.42
C TYR A 93 12.70 0.24 10.28
N GLN A 94 12.56 -1.03 9.92
CA GLN A 94 13.25 -1.66 8.79
C GLN A 94 12.23 -2.19 7.77
N PHE A 95 12.69 -2.54 6.57
CA PHE A 95 11.81 -3.10 5.54
C PHE A 95 11.08 -4.37 6.03
N GLU A 96 11.71 -5.16 6.89
CA GLU A 96 11.12 -6.36 7.50
C GLU A 96 9.95 -6.03 8.45
N ASP A 97 9.92 -4.86 9.08
CA ASP A 97 8.75 -4.40 9.86
C ASP A 97 7.55 -4.18 8.94
N VAL A 98 7.78 -3.64 7.73
CA VAL A 98 6.74 -3.45 6.69
C VAL A 98 6.16 -4.79 6.28
N LEU A 99 7.03 -5.78 6.01
CA LEU A 99 6.60 -7.14 5.66
C LEU A 99 5.80 -7.79 6.80
N ARG A 100 6.26 -7.64 8.05
CA ARG A 100 5.53 -8.14 9.22
C ARG A 100 4.16 -7.51 9.35
N SER A 101 4.03 -6.20 9.14
CA SER A 101 2.74 -5.52 9.15
C SER A 101 1.78 -6.05 8.08
N MET A 102 2.28 -6.28 6.86
CA MET A 102 1.49 -6.86 5.78
C MET A 102 1.07 -8.31 6.08
N GLU A 103 1.94 -9.09 6.71
CA GLU A 103 1.61 -10.45 7.14
C GLU A 103 0.50 -10.47 8.19
N GLN A 104 0.50 -9.54 9.15
CA GLN A 104 -0.59 -9.41 10.12
C GLN A 104 -1.92 -9.07 9.44
N CYS A 105 -1.90 -8.17 8.45
CA CYS A 105 -3.08 -7.88 7.63
C CYS A 105 -3.59 -9.13 6.90
N ARG A 106 -2.68 -9.89 6.28
CA ARG A 106 -3.01 -11.11 5.52
C ARG A 106 -3.66 -12.17 6.40
N ILE A 107 -3.07 -12.47 7.57
CA ILE A 107 -3.61 -13.44 8.54
C ILE A 107 -5.03 -13.07 8.96
N ALA A 108 -5.31 -11.78 9.12
CA ALA A 108 -6.62 -11.28 9.53
C ALA A 108 -7.60 -11.01 8.37
N GLY A 109 -7.23 -11.29 7.13
CA GLY A 109 -8.08 -11.06 5.95
C GLY A 109 -8.26 -9.59 5.58
N VAL A 110 -7.39 -8.69 6.04
CA VAL A 110 -7.37 -7.27 5.65
C VAL A 110 -6.80 -7.13 4.24
N GLN A 111 -7.50 -6.41 3.36
CA GLN A 111 -7.04 -6.22 1.99
C GLN A 111 -5.80 -5.33 1.94
N VAL A 112 -4.69 -5.86 1.41
CA VAL A 112 -3.44 -5.11 1.25
C VAL A 112 -3.31 -4.62 -0.19
N SER A 113 -3.23 -3.30 -0.37
CA SER A 113 -2.94 -2.67 -1.66
C SER A 113 -1.63 -1.90 -1.60
N LEU A 114 -0.92 -1.79 -2.72
CA LEU A 114 0.28 -0.97 -2.83
C LEU A 114 -0.06 0.41 -3.37
N ASN A 115 0.45 1.45 -2.70
CA ASN A 115 0.68 2.77 -3.28
C ASN A 115 2.11 2.78 -3.81
N PHE A 116 2.28 2.31 -5.04
CA PHE A 116 3.60 2.07 -5.63
C PHE A 116 4.09 3.33 -6.34
N LEU A 117 5.12 3.96 -5.78
CA LEU A 117 5.71 5.20 -6.26
C LEU A 117 6.61 4.90 -7.46
N ALA A 118 6.00 4.99 -8.64
CA ALA A 118 6.61 4.63 -9.91
C ALA A 118 7.51 5.76 -10.44
N PHE A 119 8.65 5.34 -11.00
CA PHE A 119 9.59 6.19 -11.72
C PHE A 119 10.03 5.49 -13.02
N PRO A 120 9.66 6.01 -14.21
CA PRO A 120 10.06 5.44 -15.49
C PRO A 120 11.58 5.37 -15.65
N GLY A 121 12.09 4.25 -16.17
CA GLY A 121 13.51 3.94 -16.25
C GLY A 121 14.10 3.30 -14.98
N ILE A 122 13.30 3.10 -13.93
CA ILE A 122 13.69 2.36 -12.71
C ILE A 122 12.65 1.28 -12.42
N THR A 123 11.41 1.68 -12.15
CA THR A 123 10.30 0.78 -11.77
C THR A 123 9.93 -0.22 -12.87
N ASP A 124 10.18 0.12 -14.13
CA ASP A 124 9.90 -0.68 -15.32
C ASP A 124 11.12 -1.46 -15.83
N ARG A 125 12.14 -1.66 -14.97
CA ARG A 125 13.28 -2.53 -15.28
C ARG A 125 12.98 -3.99 -14.98
N GLU A 126 13.57 -4.90 -15.76
CA GLU A 126 13.37 -6.36 -15.65
C GLU A 126 13.44 -6.86 -14.20
N ARG A 127 14.50 -6.52 -13.45
CA ARG A 127 14.65 -6.99 -12.06
C ARG A 127 13.61 -6.41 -11.10
N GLU A 128 13.20 -5.15 -11.28
CA GLU A 128 12.12 -4.53 -10.49
C GLU A 128 10.77 -5.17 -10.81
N ILE A 129 10.50 -5.45 -12.08
CA ILE A 129 9.30 -6.17 -12.53
C ILE A 129 9.25 -7.56 -11.90
N GLU A 130 10.30 -8.36 -12.03
CA GLU A 130 10.38 -9.70 -11.46
C GLU A 130 10.17 -9.69 -9.94
N SER A 131 10.84 -8.76 -9.25
CA SER A 131 10.70 -8.58 -7.81
C SER A 131 9.27 -8.18 -7.42
N LEU A 132 8.63 -7.28 -8.16
CA LEU A 132 7.26 -6.85 -7.91
C LEU A 132 6.26 -7.99 -8.14
N LEU A 133 6.41 -8.77 -9.22
CA LEU A 133 5.53 -9.91 -9.51
C LEU A 133 5.60 -10.96 -8.40
N LYS A 134 6.83 -11.31 -7.98
CA LYS A 134 7.03 -12.22 -6.85
C LYS A 134 6.40 -11.67 -5.57
N PHE A 135 6.63 -10.39 -5.28
CA PHE A 135 6.08 -9.73 -4.10
C PHE A 135 4.55 -9.73 -4.08
N ILE A 136 3.91 -9.51 -5.24
CA ILE A 136 2.44 -9.57 -5.37
C ILE A 136 1.91 -10.95 -4.99
N GLN A 137 2.56 -12.01 -5.47
CA GLN A 137 2.16 -13.39 -5.21
C GLN A 137 2.42 -13.79 -3.75
N ASP A 138 3.63 -13.55 -3.24
CA ASP A 138 4.03 -13.93 -1.88
C ASP A 138 3.15 -13.24 -0.82
N HIS A 139 2.83 -11.96 -1.02
CA HIS A 139 2.09 -11.15 -0.05
C HIS A 139 0.60 -10.96 -0.38
N HIS A 140 0.08 -11.67 -1.40
CA HIS A 140 -1.34 -11.64 -1.79
C HIS A 140 -1.86 -10.21 -2.00
N ILE A 141 -1.09 -9.41 -2.73
CA ILE A 141 -1.43 -8.00 -2.98
C ILE A 141 -2.73 -7.94 -3.80
N TYR A 142 -3.72 -7.25 -3.24
CA TYR A 142 -5.03 -7.08 -3.87
C TYR A 142 -4.97 -6.13 -5.07
N MET A 143 -4.25 -5.02 -4.92
CA MET A 143 -4.16 -3.98 -5.94
C MET A 143 -2.81 -3.28 -5.92
N VAL A 144 -2.25 -3.03 -7.10
CA VAL A 144 -1.10 -2.15 -7.32
C VAL A 144 -1.61 -0.80 -7.84
N GLN A 145 -1.50 0.24 -7.01
CA GLN A 145 -1.80 1.60 -7.40
C GLN A 145 -0.53 2.34 -7.78
N LEU A 146 -0.32 2.52 -9.07
CA LEU A 146 0.83 3.28 -9.57
C LEU A 146 0.61 4.78 -9.33
N ARG A 147 1.59 5.42 -8.68
CA ARG A 147 1.64 6.87 -8.47
C ARG A 147 2.95 7.42 -9.00
N ASN A 148 2.91 8.61 -9.57
CA ASN A 148 4.14 9.30 -9.93
C ASN A 148 4.93 9.62 -8.67
N LEU A 149 6.20 9.23 -8.66
CA LEU A 149 7.14 9.67 -7.63
C LEU A 149 7.57 11.12 -7.94
N ASN A 150 7.04 12.07 -7.16
CA ASN A 150 7.29 13.50 -7.35
C ASN A 150 8.57 13.96 -6.62
N ILE A 151 9.72 13.50 -7.10
CA ILE A 151 11.06 13.88 -6.61
C ILE A 151 11.86 14.50 -7.76
N ASP A 152 12.92 15.26 -7.45
CA ASP A 152 13.90 15.66 -8.46
C ASP A 152 14.44 14.41 -9.20
N PRO A 153 14.28 14.33 -10.54
CA PRO A 153 14.61 13.13 -11.28
C PRO A 153 16.11 12.83 -11.31
N ASN A 154 16.96 13.85 -11.30
CA ASN A 154 18.41 13.67 -11.29
C ASN A 154 18.87 13.14 -9.93
N LEU A 155 18.34 13.70 -8.84
CA LEU A 155 18.60 13.24 -7.48
C LEU A 155 18.17 11.77 -7.30
N TYR A 156 16.96 11.42 -7.75
CA TYR A 156 16.47 10.05 -7.61
C TYR A 156 17.31 9.07 -8.43
N TRP A 157 17.62 9.41 -9.68
CA TRP A 157 18.48 8.59 -10.54
C TRP A 157 19.85 8.32 -9.90
N GLN A 158 20.50 9.37 -9.38
CA GLN A 158 21.80 9.27 -8.70
C GLN A 158 21.71 8.47 -7.39
N THR A 159 20.59 8.57 -6.68
CA THR A 159 20.38 7.87 -5.41
C THR A 159 20.15 6.38 -5.61
N MET A 160 19.36 5.99 -6.63
CA MET A 160 19.02 4.60 -6.89
C MET A 160 20.18 3.79 -7.51
N LYS A 161 21.11 4.45 -8.23
CA LYS A 161 22.31 3.84 -8.83
C LYS A 161 22.03 2.59 -9.68
N VAL A 162 20.87 2.56 -10.33
CA VAL A 162 20.47 1.42 -11.17
C VAL A 162 21.16 1.47 -12.53
N THR A 163 21.60 0.32 -13.02
CA THR A 163 22.18 0.17 -14.37
C THR A 163 21.55 -1.00 -15.09
N GLU A 164 21.71 -1.07 -16.41
CA GLU A 164 21.28 -2.24 -17.19
C GLU A 164 21.97 -3.53 -16.72
N SER A 165 23.24 -3.46 -16.35
CA SER A 165 23.98 -4.61 -15.83
C SER A 165 23.52 -5.12 -14.46
N THR A 166 22.81 -4.31 -13.67
CA THR A 166 22.40 -4.66 -12.29
C THR A 166 20.89 -4.84 -12.11
N TYR A 167 20.09 -4.21 -12.95
CA TYR A 167 18.61 -4.26 -12.90
C TYR A 167 17.96 -4.62 -14.23
N GLY A 168 18.75 -4.89 -15.28
CA GLY A 168 18.23 -5.20 -16.60
C GLY A 168 17.71 -3.97 -17.34
N LYS A 169 17.12 -4.24 -18.51
CA LYS A 169 16.61 -3.20 -19.42
C LYS A 169 15.32 -2.60 -18.88
N ALA A 170 15.11 -1.32 -19.16
CA ALA A 170 13.81 -0.70 -18.95
C ALA A 170 12.86 -1.13 -20.08
N LEU A 171 11.78 -1.82 -19.74
CA LEU A 171 10.80 -2.35 -20.70
C LEU A 171 9.69 -1.34 -21.01
N GLY A 172 9.57 -0.27 -20.22
CA GLY A 172 8.53 0.74 -20.34
C GLY A 172 7.36 0.50 -19.40
N MET A 173 6.82 1.59 -18.83
CA MET A 173 5.69 1.54 -17.89
C MET A 173 4.43 0.87 -18.44
N LEU A 174 4.13 1.01 -19.73
CA LEU A 174 3.00 0.32 -20.35
C LEU A 174 3.20 -1.20 -20.36
N LYS A 175 4.44 -1.65 -20.60
CA LYS A 175 4.79 -3.06 -20.58
C LYS A 175 4.72 -3.62 -19.16
N LEU A 176 5.21 -2.89 -18.17
CA LEU A 176 5.02 -3.23 -16.75
C LEU A 176 3.53 -3.45 -16.41
N ILE A 177 2.65 -2.53 -16.80
CA ILE A 177 1.20 -2.63 -16.53
C ILE A 177 0.61 -3.88 -17.21
N GLU A 178 0.97 -4.15 -18.45
CA GLU A 178 0.55 -5.34 -19.19
C GLU A 178 1.00 -6.62 -18.47
N ILE A 179 2.27 -6.68 -18.06
CA ILE A 179 2.85 -7.83 -17.36
C ILE A 179 2.13 -8.09 -16.04
N ILE A 180 1.92 -7.07 -15.19
CA ILE A 180 1.21 -7.27 -13.91
C ILE A 180 -0.20 -7.84 -14.14
N ARG A 181 -0.92 -7.33 -15.15
CA ARG A 181 -2.29 -7.79 -15.49
C ARG A 181 -2.33 -9.23 -16.01
N ASN A 182 -1.30 -9.66 -16.73
CA ASN A 182 -1.25 -10.98 -17.35
C ASN A 182 -0.68 -12.05 -16.40
N GLU A 183 0.22 -11.67 -15.50
CA GLU A 183 0.98 -12.62 -14.66
C GLU A 183 0.54 -12.65 -13.20
N THR A 184 -0.40 -11.79 -12.80
CA THR A 184 -0.92 -11.75 -11.42
C THR A 184 -2.43 -11.57 -11.39
N SER A 185 -3.03 -11.90 -10.24
CA SER A 185 -4.44 -11.60 -9.96
C SER A 185 -4.67 -10.19 -9.41
N ALA A 186 -3.61 -9.41 -9.20
CA ALA A 186 -3.71 -8.08 -8.61
C ALA A 186 -4.36 -7.10 -9.60
N LEU A 187 -5.25 -6.25 -9.08
CA LEU A 187 -5.79 -5.14 -9.85
C LEU A 187 -4.71 -4.08 -10.08
N VAL A 188 -4.73 -3.42 -11.24
CA VAL A 188 -3.83 -2.29 -11.53
C VAL A 188 -4.65 -1.05 -11.86
N GLY A 189 -4.42 0.05 -11.15
CA GLY A 189 -5.17 1.28 -11.34
C GLY A 189 -4.76 2.44 -10.44
N SER A 190 -5.65 3.40 -10.26
CA SER A 190 -5.35 4.66 -9.56
C SER A 190 -6.29 4.99 -8.39
N PHE A 191 -7.25 4.13 -8.04
CA PHE A 191 -8.22 4.38 -6.96
C PHE A 191 -8.45 3.15 -6.09
N SER A 192 -8.67 3.36 -4.79
CA SER A 192 -9.00 2.27 -3.86
C SER A 192 -10.45 1.81 -4.08
N ARG A 193 -10.69 0.52 -3.94
CA ARG A 193 -12.02 -0.08 -4.09
C ARG A 193 -12.56 -0.50 -2.74
N SER A 194 -13.87 -0.41 -2.57
CA SER A 194 -14.53 -0.92 -1.37
C SER A 194 -14.37 -2.44 -1.29
N LYS A 195 -14.44 -3.01 -0.08
CA LYS A 195 -14.30 -4.46 0.12
C LYS A 195 -15.35 -5.30 -0.62
N ASN A 196 -16.47 -4.69 -1.02
CA ASN A 196 -17.57 -5.35 -1.72
C ASN A 196 -17.48 -5.23 -3.26
N PHE A 197 -16.48 -4.55 -3.81
CA PHE A 197 -16.43 -4.23 -5.24
C PHE A 197 -16.51 -5.46 -6.15
N ASN A 198 -15.89 -6.59 -5.77
CA ASN A 198 -15.87 -7.82 -6.58
C ASN A 198 -17.10 -8.72 -6.39
N GLN A 199 -18.12 -8.28 -5.64
CA GLN A 199 -19.36 -9.06 -5.41
C GLN A 199 -20.50 -8.69 -6.38
N ASN A 200 -20.21 -7.87 -7.40
CA ASN A 200 -21.11 -7.47 -8.48
C ASN A 200 -20.61 -7.98 -9.83
#